data_AF-A0A2T4D375-F1
#
_entry.id   AF-A0A2T4D375-F1
#
_cell.length_a   1.000
_cell.length_b   1.000
_cell.length_c   1.000
_cell.angle_alpha   90.00
_cell.angle_beta   90.00
_cell.angle_gamma   90.00
#
_symmetry.space_group_name_H-M   'P 1'
#
loop_
_entity.id
_entity.type
_entity.pdbx_description
1 polymer ?
#
loop_
_entity_poly.entity_id
_entity_poly.type
_entity_poly.pdbx_seq_one_letter_code
_entity_poly.pdbx_strand_id
1 'polypeptide(L)'
;MIGFIGTSLYLFAYAYLTFYSGKNERIYVGINAIAAGILAYTSFQLGSGQAVLVNGFWLIASLKILWFGFSTSKLVIPFKYYLVALLGSLLLSLFLIARVLSDAVVIIGWFSAVNFCFAYYLFLSRQVTARQYHILNMLSAGCIIPALWIEQNWPVVALELCWVVISVHGVLNHREHTIP
;
A
#
# COMPACT_ATOMS: atom_id res chain seq x y z
N MET A 1 -6.76 10.36 -17.25
CA MET A 1 -5.79 9.61 -18.09
C MET A 1 -4.43 9.49 -17.42
N ILE A 2 -3.82 10.57 -16.92
CA ILE A 2 -2.49 10.55 -16.28
C ILE A 2 -2.39 9.52 -15.14
N GLY A 3 -3.40 9.39 -14.28
CA GLY A 3 -3.37 8.40 -13.19
C GLY A 3 -3.21 6.96 -13.69
N PHE A 4 -3.83 6.59 -14.82
CA PHE A 4 -3.67 5.23 -15.38
C PHE A 4 -2.23 4.95 -15.84
N ILE A 5 -1.45 5.97 -16.19
CA ILE A 5 -0.01 5.82 -16.44
C ILE A 5 0.68 5.39 -15.16
N GLY A 6 0.38 6.05 -14.03
CA GLY A 6 0.87 5.66 -12.72
C GLY A 6 0.51 4.21 -12.35
N THR A 7 -0.75 3.82 -12.51
CA THR A 7 -1.21 2.43 -12.29
C THR A 7 -0.45 1.44 -13.17
N SER A 8 -0.29 1.75 -14.45
CA SER A 8 0.40 0.88 -15.41
C SER A 8 1.88 0.73 -15.05
N LEU A 9 2.54 1.82 -14.61
CA LEU A 9 3.92 1.80 -14.15
C LEU A 9 4.09 0.95 -12.88
N TYR A 10 3.15 1.02 -11.93
CA TYR A 10 3.15 0.13 -10.75
C TYR A 10 3.09 -1.35 -11.15
N LEU A 11 2.14 -1.70 -12.02
CA LEU A 11 1.99 -3.09 -12.49
C LEU A 11 3.19 -3.55 -13.30
N PHE A 12 3.77 -2.66 -14.11
CA PHE A 12 5.01 -2.93 -14.83
C PHE A 12 6.19 -3.13 -13.88
N ALA A 13 6.35 -2.30 -12.86
CA ALA A 13 7.40 -2.45 -11.84
C ALA A 13 7.27 -3.79 -11.12
N TYR A 14 6.05 -4.18 -10.74
CA TYR A 14 5.78 -5.49 -10.16
C TYR A 14 6.15 -6.63 -11.12
N ALA A 15 5.66 -6.58 -12.37
CA ALA A 15 5.97 -7.58 -13.38
C ALA A 15 7.48 -7.70 -13.66
N TYR A 16 8.19 -6.58 -13.70
CA TYR A 16 9.65 -6.54 -13.82
C TYR A 16 10.33 -7.28 -12.66
N LEU A 17 9.90 -7.02 -11.42
CA LEU A 17 10.45 -7.68 -10.24
C LEU A 17 10.17 -9.19 -10.22
N THR A 18 8.99 -9.60 -10.67
CA THR A 18 8.53 -10.99 -10.62
C THR A 18 9.10 -11.85 -11.75
N PHE A 19 9.16 -11.34 -12.98
CA PHE A 19 9.46 -12.17 -14.16
C PHE A 19 10.88 -12.00 -14.71
N TYR A 20 11.60 -10.93 -14.37
CA TYR A 20 12.93 -10.68 -14.91
C TYR A 20 14.06 -11.14 -13.98
N SER A 21 14.90 -12.08 -14.44
CA SER A 21 15.97 -12.70 -13.64
C SER A 21 17.18 -11.79 -13.43
N GLY A 22 17.46 -10.85 -14.35
CA GLY A 22 18.53 -9.84 -14.25
C GLY A 22 18.11 -8.55 -13.54
N LYS A 23 17.24 -8.66 -12.53
CA LYS A 23 16.57 -7.52 -11.90
C LYS A 23 17.56 -6.52 -11.27
N ASN A 24 17.39 -5.26 -11.61
CA ASN A 24 18.05 -4.13 -10.98
C ASN A 24 17.07 -3.45 -10.03
N GLU A 25 17.32 -3.57 -8.73
CA GLU A 25 16.44 -3.04 -7.69
C GLU A 25 16.26 -1.51 -7.81
N ARG A 26 17.29 -0.77 -8.25
CA ARG A 26 17.18 0.68 -8.45
C ARG A 26 16.22 1.03 -9.59
N ILE A 27 16.16 0.22 -10.64
CA ILE A 27 15.21 0.42 -11.74
C ILE A 27 13.78 0.19 -11.23
N TYR A 28 13.55 -0.92 -10.52
CA TYR A 28 12.27 -1.22 -9.89
C TYR A 28 11.80 -0.07 -8.99
N VAL A 29 12.65 0.36 -8.05
CA VAL A 29 12.31 1.43 -7.09
C VAL A 29 12.14 2.78 -7.80
N GLY A 30 12.92 3.05 -8.85
CA GLY A 30 12.79 4.27 -9.66
C GLY A 30 11.44 4.36 -10.37
N ILE A 31 11.02 3.27 -11.02
CA ILE A 31 9.70 3.19 -11.65
C ILE A 31 8.60 3.34 -10.60
N ASN A 32 8.76 2.67 -9.45
CA ASN A 32 7.82 2.74 -8.34
C ASN A 32 7.65 4.17 -7.80
N ALA A 33 8.76 4.92 -7.65
CA ALA A 33 8.73 6.32 -7.22
C ALA A 33 7.96 7.22 -8.21
N ILE A 34 8.19 7.04 -9.52
CA ILE A 34 7.48 7.81 -10.55
C ILE A 34 5.99 7.47 -10.53
N ALA A 35 5.64 6.17 -10.47
CA ALA A 35 4.26 5.70 -10.40
C ALA A 35 3.53 6.28 -9.17
N ALA A 36 4.15 6.18 -8.00
CA ALA A 36 3.65 6.71 -6.73
C ALA A 36 3.47 8.23 -6.78
N GLY A 37 4.44 8.97 -7.35
CA GLY A 37 4.34 10.42 -7.52
C GLY A 37 3.18 10.83 -8.42
N ILE A 38 2.99 10.15 -9.55
CA ILE A 38 1.86 10.37 -10.46
C ILE A 38 0.53 10.12 -9.75
N LEU A 39 0.39 8.98 -9.05
CA LEU A 39 -0.84 8.63 -8.36
C LEU A 39 -1.12 9.53 -7.16
N ALA A 40 -0.11 9.91 -6.38
CA ALA A 40 -0.27 10.86 -5.27
C ALA A 40 -0.74 12.22 -5.79
N TYR A 41 -0.09 12.75 -6.84
CA TYR A 41 -0.48 14.03 -7.43
C TYR A 41 -1.90 14.00 -8.01
N THR A 42 -2.22 12.99 -8.82
CA THR A 42 -3.56 12.88 -9.42
C THR A 42 -4.65 12.63 -8.38
N SER A 43 -4.37 11.85 -7.32
CA SER A 43 -5.29 11.67 -6.20
C SER A 43 -5.51 12.95 -5.41
N PHE A 44 -4.47 13.77 -5.25
CA PHE A 44 -4.59 15.07 -4.59
C PHE A 44 -5.51 16.02 -5.38
N GLN A 45 -5.41 16.04 -6.71
CA GLN A 45 -6.33 16.82 -7.56
C GLN A 45 -7.79 16.35 -7.46
N LEU A 46 -8.03 15.09 -7.11
CA LEU A 46 -9.36 14.52 -6.92
C LEU A 46 -9.87 14.65 -5.47
N GLY A 47 -9.08 15.20 -4.54
CA GLY A 47 -9.43 15.24 -3.12
C GLY A 47 -9.43 13.87 -2.43
N SER A 48 -8.80 12.85 -3.04
CA SER A 48 -8.75 11.47 -2.54
C SER A 48 -7.63 11.30 -1.51
N GLY A 49 -7.88 11.73 -0.27
CA GLY A 49 -6.86 11.83 0.78
C GLY A 49 -6.20 10.49 1.16
N GLN A 50 -6.98 9.40 1.15
CA GLN A 50 -6.56 8.05 1.47
C GLN A 50 -5.57 7.54 0.41
N ALA A 51 -5.85 7.79 -0.87
CA ALA A 51 -4.93 7.45 -1.96
C ALA A 51 -3.68 8.32 -1.94
N VAL A 52 -3.79 9.61 -1.58
CA VAL A 52 -2.62 10.48 -1.38
C VAL A 52 -1.73 9.93 -0.27
N LEU A 53 -2.30 9.48 0.85
CA LEU A 53 -1.53 8.89 1.95
C LEU A 53 -0.77 7.63 1.50
N VAL A 54 -1.47 6.67 0.87
CA VAL A 54 -0.85 5.40 0.43
C VAL A 54 0.24 5.64 -0.60
N ASN A 55 -0.04 6.41 -1.65
CA ASN A 55 0.93 6.67 -2.72
C ASN A 55 2.06 7.60 -2.24
N GLY A 56 1.76 8.56 -1.37
CA GLY A 56 2.77 9.41 -0.73
C GLY A 56 3.74 8.60 0.14
N PHE A 57 3.22 7.64 0.91
CA PHE A 57 4.05 6.69 1.66
C PHE A 57 4.98 5.90 0.74
N TRP A 58 4.46 5.34 -0.35
CA TRP A 58 5.27 4.59 -1.32
C TRP A 58 6.30 5.45 -2.03
N LEU A 59 5.96 6.70 -2.36
CA LEU A 59 6.90 7.67 -2.91
C LEU A 59 8.05 7.89 -1.94
N ILE A 60 7.75 8.23 -0.68
CA ILE A 60 8.76 8.47 0.36
C ILE A 60 9.63 7.23 0.58
N ALA A 61 9.02 6.04 0.67
CA ALA A 61 9.75 4.78 0.83
C ALA A 61 10.70 4.54 -0.35
N SER A 62 10.23 4.74 -1.58
CA SER A 62 11.02 4.53 -2.79
C SER A 62 12.17 5.53 -2.88
N LEU A 63 11.92 6.82 -2.62
CA LEU A 63 12.96 7.85 -2.58
C LEU A 63 14.02 7.53 -1.50
N LYS A 64 13.60 7.13 -0.30
CA LYS A 64 14.53 6.74 0.77
C LYS A 64 15.44 5.58 0.33
N ILE A 65 14.88 4.56 -0.32
CA ILE A 65 15.65 3.43 -0.85
C ILE A 65 16.61 3.86 -1.96
N LEU A 66 16.21 4.78 -2.85
CA LEU A 66 17.10 5.29 -3.90
C LEU A 66 18.28 6.09 -3.32
N TRP A 67 18.04 6.90 -2.29
CA TRP A 67 19.08 7.75 -1.68
C TRP A 67 20.02 7.00 -0.73
N PHE A 68 19.47 6.10 0.09
CA PHE A 68 20.22 5.46 1.17
C PHE A 68 20.44 3.95 0.98
N GLY A 69 19.91 3.37 -0.10
CA GLY A 69 19.89 1.92 -0.32
C GLY A 69 18.89 1.19 0.59
N PHE A 70 18.86 -0.15 0.48
CA PHE A 70 17.99 -1.04 1.27
C PHE A 70 18.40 -1.22 2.74
N SER A 71 19.15 -0.27 3.32
CA SER A 71 19.58 -0.37 4.71
C SER A 71 18.42 -0.03 5.66
N THR A 72 17.62 -1.04 6.02
CA THR A 72 16.51 -0.94 6.98
C THR A 72 16.96 -0.96 8.45
N SER A 73 18.27 -0.99 8.71
CA SER A 73 18.86 -1.43 9.98
C SER A 73 18.68 -0.52 11.21
N LYS A 74 17.96 0.62 11.13
CA LYS A 74 17.93 1.59 12.23
C LYS A 74 16.56 1.95 12.80
N LEU A 75 15.46 1.61 12.13
CA LEU A 75 14.12 1.92 12.65
C LEU A 75 13.35 0.61 12.81
N VAL A 76 13.50 -0.03 13.97
CA VAL A 76 12.67 -1.17 14.37
C VAL A 76 11.65 -0.64 15.36
N ILE A 77 10.43 -0.33 14.90
CA ILE A 77 9.30 -0.09 15.79
C ILE A 77 8.84 -1.45 16.32
N PRO A 78 8.88 -1.73 17.63
CA PRO A 78 8.41 -3.01 18.15
C PRO A 78 6.96 -3.32 17.75
N PHE A 79 6.68 -4.57 17.37
CA PHE A 79 5.36 -5.05 16.93
C PHE A 79 4.21 -4.66 17.86
N LYS A 80 4.46 -4.59 19.18
CA LYS A 80 3.46 -4.14 20.17
C LYS A 80 2.91 -2.73 19.88
N TYR A 81 3.73 -1.81 19.37
CA TYR A 81 3.27 -0.46 19.03
C TYR A 81 2.44 -0.46 17.76
N TYR A 82 2.72 -1.37 16.81
CA TYR A 82 1.82 -1.61 15.69
C TYR A 82 0.48 -2.14 16.17
N LEU A 83 0.46 -3.13 17.07
CA LEU A 83 -0.79 -3.66 17.60
C LEU A 83 -1.60 -2.57 18.32
N VAL A 84 -0.95 -1.70 19.09
CA VAL A 84 -1.59 -0.53 19.71
C VAL A 84 -2.12 0.44 18.65
N ALA A 85 -1.36 0.74 17.59
CA ALA A 85 -1.81 1.62 16.51
C ALA A 85 -2.99 1.02 15.73
N LEU A 86 -2.96 -0.29 15.46
CA LEU A 86 -4.02 -1.04 14.78
C LEU A 86 -5.30 -1.10 15.62
N LEU A 87 -5.19 -1.48 16.90
CA LEU A 87 -6.34 -1.52 17.81
C LEU A 87 -6.88 -0.11 18.07
N GLY A 88 -6.00 0.87 18.25
CA GLY A 88 -6.39 2.27 18.42
C GLY A 88 -7.12 2.82 17.21
N SER A 89 -6.62 2.57 15.99
CA SER A 89 -7.29 3.00 14.76
C SER A 89 -8.61 2.26 14.54
N LEU A 90 -8.68 0.96 14.87
CA LEU A 90 -9.92 0.19 14.78
C LEU A 90 -10.99 0.70 15.75
N LEU A 91 -10.64 0.87 17.03
CA LEU A 91 -11.56 1.37 18.05
C LEU A 91 -12.03 2.79 17.74
N LEU A 92 -11.13 3.65 17.26
CA LEU A 92 -11.49 4.99 16.81
C LEU A 92 -12.45 4.93 15.62
N SER A 93 -12.20 4.07 14.63
CA SER A 93 -13.09 3.88 13.49
C SER A 93 -14.47 3.39 13.92
N LEU A 94 -14.55 2.38 14.78
CA LEU A 94 -15.82 1.87 15.31
C LEU A 94 -16.59 2.95 16.09
N PHE A 95 -15.90 3.74 16.91
CA PHE A 95 -16.48 4.86 17.64
C PHE A 95 -17.05 5.92 16.69
N LEU A 96 -16.30 6.32 15.66
CA LEU A 96 -16.73 7.32 14.69
C LEU A 96 -17.91 6.82 13.85
N ILE A 97 -17.88 5.57 13.39
CA ILE A 97 -18.97 4.94 12.64
C ILE A 97 -20.26 4.92 13.46
N ALA A 98 -20.17 4.62 14.75
CA ALA A 98 -21.34 4.62 15.65
C ALA A 98 -21.96 6.03 15.82
N ARG A 99 -21.20 7.10 15.55
CA ARG A 99 -21.67 8.48 15.62
C ARG A 99 -22.21 9.00 14.30
N VAL A 100 -21.60 8.61 13.18
CA VAL A 100 -21.89 9.14 11.85
C VAL A 100 -21.83 8.01 10.84
N LEU A 101 -22.90 7.20 10.78
CA LEU A 101 -22.99 6.03 9.90
C LEU A 101 -22.86 6.41 8.41
N SER A 102 -23.25 7.63 8.03
CA SER A 102 -23.11 8.15 6.66
C SER A 102 -21.67 8.16 6.17
N ASP A 103 -20.70 8.30 7.10
CA ASP A 103 -19.29 8.49 6.77
C ASP A 103 -18.49 7.18 6.95
N ALA A 104 -19.18 6.06 7.21
CA ALA A 104 -18.54 4.80 7.54
C ALA A 104 -17.56 4.33 6.47
N VAL A 105 -17.90 4.52 5.19
CA VAL A 105 -17.02 4.16 4.07
C VAL A 105 -15.72 4.97 4.09
N VAL A 106 -15.79 6.27 4.36
CA VAL A 106 -14.62 7.15 4.44
C VAL A 106 -13.73 6.76 5.62
N ILE A 107 -14.34 6.50 6.77
CA ILE A 107 -13.63 6.07 7.99
C ILE A 107 -12.92 4.74 7.78
N ILE A 108 -13.59 3.76 7.16
CA ILE A 108 -12.99 2.48 6.78
C ILE A 108 -11.84 2.69 5.80
N GLY A 109 -12.01 3.58 4.82
CA GLY A 109 -10.95 3.95 3.87
C GLY A 109 -9.68 4.46 4.56
N TRP A 110 -9.82 5.36 5.54
CA TRP A 110 -8.68 5.87 6.32
C TRP A 110 -8.00 4.81 7.18
N PHE A 111 -8.79 3.98 7.87
CA PHE A 111 -8.26 2.83 8.61
C PHE A 111 -7.46 1.90 7.68
N SER A 112 -8.01 1.64 6.49
CA SER A 112 -7.40 0.81 5.48
C SER A 112 -6.07 1.38 4.96
N ALA A 113 -6.05 2.68 4.62
CA ALA A 113 -4.86 3.37 4.14
C ALA A 113 -3.72 3.33 5.16
N VAL A 114 -4.02 3.57 6.45
CA VAL A 114 -3.05 3.48 7.54
C VAL A 114 -2.51 2.06 7.66
N ASN A 115 -3.39 1.05 7.68
CA ASN A 115 -2.97 -0.34 7.78
C ASN A 115 -2.14 -0.81 6.59
N PHE A 116 -2.44 -0.32 5.39
CA PHE A 116 -1.67 -0.60 4.19
C PHE A 116 -0.20 -0.18 4.37
N CYS A 117 0.03 1.06 4.81
CA CYS A 117 1.37 1.60 5.06
C CYS A 117 2.11 0.83 6.18
N PHE A 118 1.41 0.52 7.27
CA PHE A 118 2.00 -0.24 8.37
C PHE A 118 2.34 -1.68 8.00
N ALA A 119 1.48 -2.38 7.25
CA ALA A 119 1.71 -3.75 6.82
C ALA A 119 3.01 -3.85 6.01
N TYR A 120 3.24 -2.91 5.09
CA TYR A 120 4.48 -2.83 4.34
C TYR A 120 5.69 -2.53 5.22
N TYR A 121 5.57 -1.60 6.16
CA TYR A 121 6.65 -1.29 7.10
C TYR A 121 7.05 -2.50 7.96
N LEU A 122 6.08 -3.29 8.45
CA LEU A 122 6.35 -4.51 9.21
C LEU A 122 7.06 -5.56 8.35
N PHE A 123 6.64 -5.69 7.09
CA PHE A 123 7.26 -6.61 6.14
C PHE A 123 8.73 -6.25 5.91
N LEU A 124 9.02 -4.97 5.62
CA LEU A 124 10.41 -4.47 5.49
C LEU A 124 11.23 -4.62 6.77
N SER A 125 10.59 -4.56 7.93
CA SER A 125 11.23 -4.75 9.24
C SER A 125 11.38 -6.23 9.62
N ARG A 126 10.99 -7.16 8.75
CA ARG A 126 11.00 -8.62 8.99
C ARG A 126 10.20 -9.05 10.23
N GLN A 127 9.17 -8.28 10.59
CA GLN A 127 8.32 -8.57 11.75
C GLN A 127 7.09 -9.42 11.40
N VAL A 128 6.78 -9.55 10.11
CA VAL A 128 5.71 -10.39 9.59
C VAL A 128 6.25 -11.26 8.46
N THR A 129 5.69 -12.45 8.30
CA THR A 129 6.00 -13.33 7.18
C THR A 129 5.41 -12.79 5.87
N ALA A 130 5.92 -13.25 4.72
CA ALA A 130 5.37 -12.89 3.42
C ALA A 130 3.87 -13.21 3.30
N ARG A 131 3.44 -14.35 3.86
CA ARG A 131 2.01 -14.71 3.92
C ARG A 131 1.20 -13.70 4.72
N GLN A 132 1.67 -13.35 5.92
CA GLN A 132 0.99 -12.38 6.78
C GLN A 132 0.90 -11.01 6.09
N TYR A 133 1.98 -10.58 5.43
CA TYR A 133 1.98 -9.37 4.60
C TYR A 133 0.90 -9.43 3.51
N HIS A 134 0.84 -10.51 2.73
CA HIS A 134 -0.19 -10.63 1.68
C HIS A 134 -1.61 -10.65 2.23
N ILE A 135 -1.87 -11.26 3.39
CA ILE A 135 -3.19 -11.20 4.04
C ILE A 135 -3.54 -9.75 4.42
N LEU A 136 -2.62 -9.06 5.10
CA LEU A 136 -2.83 -7.66 5.51
C LEU A 136 -3.02 -6.74 4.30
N ASN A 137 -2.22 -6.95 3.25
CA ASN A 137 -2.29 -6.17 2.01
C ASN A 137 -3.59 -6.44 1.25
N MET A 138 -4.04 -7.70 1.16
CA MET A 138 -5.33 -8.06 0.57
C MET A 138 -6.49 -7.37 1.30
N LEU A 139 -6.51 -7.43 2.63
CA LEU A 139 -7.56 -6.80 3.43
C LEU A 139 -7.54 -5.27 3.29
N SER A 140 -6.36 -4.66 3.32
CA SER A 140 -6.22 -3.20 3.20
C SER A 140 -6.56 -2.70 1.78
N ALA A 141 -6.13 -3.43 0.74
CA ALA A 141 -6.51 -3.13 -0.65
C ALA A 141 -8.02 -3.30 -0.86
N GLY A 142 -8.62 -4.37 -0.30
CA GLY A 142 -10.05 -4.62 -0.42
C GLY A 142 -10.90 -3.55 0.27
N CYS A 143 -10.55 -3.20 1.51
CA CYS A 143 -11.32 -2.26 2.33
C CYS A 143 -11.22 -0.80 1.87
N ILE A 144 -10.17 -0.40 1.14
CA ILE A 144 -10.03 0.97 0.65
C ILE A 144 -10.85 1.21 -0.65
N ILE A 145 -11.12 0.17 -1.44
CA ILE A 145 -11.80 0.29 -2.75
C ILE A 145 -13.14 1.05 -2.69
N PRO A 146 -14.07 0.78 -1.75
CA PRO A 146 -15.35 1.49 -1.71
C PRO A 146 -15.19 3.01 -1.52
N ALA A 147 -14.22 3.44 -0.71
CA ALA A 147 -13.93 4.87 -0.53
C ALA A 147 -13.39 5.48 -1.82
N LEU A 148 -12.42 4.82 -2.47
CA LEU A 148 -11.85 5.27 -3.74
C LEU A 148 -12.88 5.31 -4.89
N TRP A 149 -13.85 4.39 -4.86
CA TRP A 149 -14.95 4.35 -5.81
C TRP A 149 -15.85 5.59 -5.68
N ILE A 150 -16.23 5.96 -4.45
CA ILE A 150 -17.01 7.18 -4.17
C ILE A 150 -16.23 8.44 -4.60
N GLU A 151 -14.92 8.46 -4.34
CA GLU A 151 -14.01 9.53 -4.72
C GLU A 151 -13.70 9.55 -6.24
N GLN A 152 -14.24 8.60 -7.00
CA GLN A 152 -14.03 8.45 -8.45
C GLN A 152 -12.54 8.35 -8.84
N ASN A 153 -11.70 7.83 -7.93
CA ASN A 153 -10.28 7.64 -8.16
C ASN A 153 -10.01 6.33 -8.91
N TRP A 154 -10.56 6.21 -10.12
CA TRP A 154 -10.54 5.01 -10.96
C TRP A 154 -9.14 4.40 -11.18
N PRO A 155 -8.07 5.20 -11.38
CA PRO A 155 -6.74 4.62 -11.52
C PRO A 155 -6.28 3.86 -10.27
N VAL A 156 -6.56 4.38 -9.09
CA VAL A 156 -6.19 3.73 -7.83
C VAL A 156 -7.14 2.57 -7.53
N VAL A 157 -8.44 2.67 -7.84
CA VAL A 157 -9.37 1.53 -7.78
C VAL A 157 -8.85 0.34 -8.60
N ALA A 158 -8.43 0.59 -9.84
CA ALA A 158 -7.88 -0.45 -10.72
C ALA A 158 -6.58 -1.04 -10.13
N LEU A 159 -5.71 -0.20 -9.58
CA LEU A 159 -4.49 -0.65 -8.92
C LEU A 159 -4.78 -1.55 -7.71
N GLU A 160 -5.70 -1.15 -6.83
CA GLU A 160 -6.05 -1.91 -5.63
C GLU A 160 -6.72 -3.24 -5.97
N LEU A 161 -7.57 -3.30 -7.01
CA LEU A 161 -8.11 -4.56 -7.51
C LEU A 161 -7.00 -5.51 -7.95
N CYS A 162 -6.00 -5.00 -8.69
CA CYS A 162 -4.82 -5.80 -9.05
C CYS A 162 -4.04 -6.25 -7.81
N TRP A 163 -3.85 -5.39 -6.80
CA TRP A 163 -3.17 -5.75 -5.56
C TRP A 163 -3.92 -6.80 -4.75
N VAL A 164 -5.25 -6.77 -4.72
CA VAL A 164 -6.07 -7.83 -4.12
C VAL A 164 -5.77 -9.16 -4.82
N VAL A 165 -5.81 -9.20 -6.16
CA VAL A 165 -5.55 -10.43 -6.93
C VAL A 165 -4.12 -10.94 -6.69
N ILE A 166 -3.12 -10.06 -6.76
CA ILE A 166 -1.71 -10.38 -6.49
C ILE A 166 -1.55 -10.96 -5.08
N SER A 167 -2.22 -10.36 -4.09
CA SER A 167 -2.13 -10.79 -2.70
C SER A 167 -2.81 -12.13 -2.46
N VAL A 168 -3.99 -12.37 -3.07
CA VAL A 168 -4.65 -13.68 -3.06
C VAL A 168 -3.72 -14.75 -3.65
N HIS A 169 -3.13 -14.47 -4.82
CA HIS A 169 -2.16 -15.38 -5.44
C HIS A 169 -0.96 -15.64 -4.51
N GLY A 170 -0.41 -14.61 -3.87
CA GLY A 170 0.68 -14.73 -2.90
C GLY A 170 0.31 -15.55 -1.65
N VAL A 171 -0.93 -15.46 -1.17
CA VAL A 171 -1.44 -16.30 -0.08
C VAL A 171 -1.61 -17.75 -0.52
N LEU A 172 -2.08 -18.03 -1.73
CA LEU A 172 -2.34 -19.41 -2.19
C LEU A 172 -1.05 -20.14 -2.59
N ASN A 173 -0.15 -19.47 -3.28
CA ASN A 173 0.98 -20.11 -3.95
C ASN A 173 2.27 -20.06 -3.13
N HIS A 174 2.20 -20.35 -1.82
CA HIS A 174 3.32 -20.33 -0.85
C HIS A 174 4.65 -20.84 -1.43
N ARG A 175 5.37 -19.95 -2.09
CA ARG A 175 6.81 -20.01 -2.31
C ARG A 175 7.29 -18.81 -1.55
N GLU A 176 8.19 -19.03 -0.61
CA GLU A 176 8.96 -17.98 0.04
C GLU A 176 9.82 -17.29 -1.02
N HIS A 177 9.20 -16.55 -1.94
CA HIS A 177 9.91 -15.57 -2.73
C HIS A 177 10.19 -14.44 -1.77
N THR A 178 11.36 -14.54 -1.14
CA THR A 178 12.09 -13.44 -0.54
C THR A 178 12.15 -12.31 -1.56
N ILE A 179 11.17 -11.42 -1.51
CA ILE A 179 11.38 -10.07 -2.00
C ILE A 179 12.21 -9.39 -0.90
N PRO A 180 13.44 -8.94 -1.21
CA PRO A 180 14.34 -8.32 -0.25
C PRO A 180 13.74 -7.07 0.41
#